data_AF-A0A534WZS1-F1
#
_entry.id   AF-A0A534WZS1-F1
#
_cell.length_a   1.000
_cell.length_b   1.000
_cell.length_c   1.000
_cell.angle_alpha   90.00
_cell.angle_beta   90.00
_cell.angle_gamma   90.00
#
_symmetry.space_group_name_H-M   'P 1'
#
loop_
_entity.id
_entity.type
_entity.pdbx_description
1 polymer ?
#
loop_
_entity_poly.entity_id
_entity_poly.type
_entity_poly.pdbx_seq_one_letter_code
_entity_poly.pdbx_strand_id
1 'polypeptide(L)'
;MAGRTIGSLIDLPTLQEPEMRAVMQLCANLHTSCFLSGDKPLTLLNNAAMVRLSLVHGNTAESAYAYVLHAAMLVGPIQEDYRSAYEFGQLALSLNERLYEPALRAKVLMMFAWSISLWRMPLEASFPVTQESFRLGH
;
A
#
# COMPACT_ATOMS: atom_id res chain seq x y z
N MET A 1 -13.72 -9.05 3.11
CA MET A 1 -14.02 -7.71 3.69
C MET A 1 -15.45 -7.76 4.21
N ALA A 2 -15.74 -7.31 5.43
CA ALA A 2 -17.05 -7.44 6.05
C ALA A 2 -18.13 -6.51 5.41
N GLY A 3 -18.39 -6.66 4.11
CA GLY A 3 -19.35 -5.84 3.35
C GLY A 3 -18.92 -4.39 3.07
N ARG A 4 -17.69 -4.01 3.43
CA ARG A 4 -17.14 -2.66 3.19
C ARG A 4 -16.58 -2.52 1.78
N THR A 5 -16.77 -1.36 1.16
CA THR A 5 -16.10 -1.02 -0.10
C THR A 5 -14.65 -0.65 0.16
N ILE A 6 -13.77 -0.85 -0.83
CA ILE A 6 -12.34 -0.53 -0.70
C ILE A 6 -12.15 0.95 -0.37
N GLY A 7 -12.86 1.86 -1.05
CA GLY A 7 -12.79 3.30 -0.77
C GLY A 7 -13.16 3.67 0.67
N SER A 8 -14.14 2.99 1.28
CA SER A 8 -14.57 3.27 2.67
C SER A 8 -13.50 2.98 3.72
N LEU A 9 -12.43 2.28 3.36
CA LEU A 9 -11.34 1.98 4.30
C LEU A 9 -10.55 3.23 4.70
N ILE A 10 -10.66 4.34 3.95
CA ILE A 10 -10.06 5.62 4.33
C ILE A 10 -10.68 6.18 5.62
N ASP A 11 -11.95 5.86 5.88
CA ASP A 11 -12.71 6.37 7.01
C ASP A 11 -12.46 5.61 8.31
N LEU A 12 -11.62 4.58 8.28
CA LEU A 12 -11.19 3.91 9.51
C LEU A 12 -10.49 4.90 10.44
N PRO A 13 -10.69 4.76 11.77
CA PRO A 13 -10.03 5.62 12.74
C PRO A 13 -8.51 5.48 12.62
N THR A 14 -7.77 6.50 13.04
CA THR A 14 -6.32 6.39 13.17
C THR A 14 -5.99 5.45 14.33
N LEU A 15 -5.06 4.51 14.11
CA LEU A 15 -4.60 3.58 15.13
C LEU A 15 -3.91 4.33 16.29
N GLN A 16 -4.47 4.19 17.50
CA GLN A 16 -3.98 4.89 18.70
C GLN A 16 -3.10 4.02 19.61
N GLU A 17 -3.27 2.69 19.56
CA GLU A 17 -2.56 1.74 20.41
C GLU A 17 -1.04 1.74 20.11
N PRO A 18 -0.17 2.15 21.04
CA PRO A 18 1.27 2.27 20.78
C PRO A 18 1.94 0.94 20.39
N GLU A 19 1.51 -0.15 21.01
CA GLU A 19 2.02 -1.50 20.73
C GLU A 19 1.71 -1.91 19.29
N MET A 20 0.45 -1.75 18.86
CA MET A 20 0.04 -2.10 17.49
C MET A 20 0.68 -1.18 16.45
N ARG A 21 0.96 0.07 16.81
CA ARG A 21 1.73 0.98 15.94
C ARG A 21 3.16 0.47 15.73
N ALA A 22 3.82 0.02 16.79
CA ALA A 22 5.15 -0.56 16.70
C ALA A 22 5.17 -1.85 15.85
N VAL A 23 4.15 -2.71 16.01
CA VAL A 23 3.99 -3.90 15.16
C VAL A 23 3.83 -3.52 13.68
N MET A 24 3.00 -2.54 13.38
CA MET A 24 2.78 -2.06 12.02
C MET A 24 4.07 -1.53 11.37
N GLN A 25 4.83 -0.73 12.12
CA GLN A 25 6.14 -0.22 11.69
C GLN A 25 7.15 -1.34 11.46
N LEU A 26 7.19 -2.34 12.35
CA LEU A 26 8.06 -3.49 12.20
C LEU A 26 7.73 -4.27 10.92
N CYS A 27 6.46 -4.56 10.66
CA CYS A 27 6.02 -5.24 9.44
C CYS A 27 6.36 -4.44 8.17
N ALA A 28 6.21 -3.12 8.20
CA ALA A 28 6.56 -2.24 7.07
C ALA A 28 8.08 -2.24 6.80
N ASN A 29 8.90 -2.26 7.86
CA ASN A 29 10.36 -2.34 7.75
C ASN A 29 10.83 -3.73 7.28
N LEU A 30 10.17 -4.79 7.72
CA LEU A 30 10.46 -6.17 7.32
C LEU A 30 10.12 -6.46 5.86
N HIS A 31 9.20 -5.69 5.25
CA HIS A 31 8.73 -5.95 3.89
C HIS A 31 9.87 -6.11 2.88
N THR A 32 10.87 -5.21 2.89
CA THR A 32 12.00 -5.28 1.96
C THR A 32 12.78 -6.59 2.12
N SER A 33 13.02 -7.02 3.37
CA SER A 33 13.71 -8.27 3.66
C SER A 33 12.92 -9.49 3.22
N CYS A 34 11.60 -9.50 3.44
CA CYS A 34 10.71 -10.56 2.94
C CYS A 34 10.71 -10.62 1.40
N PHE A 35 10.65 -9.46 0.73
CA PHE A 35 10.66 -9.41 -0.73
C PHE A 35 11.99 -9.93 -1.31
N LEU A 36 13.11 -9.52 -0.72
CA LEU A 36 14.45 -9.92 -1.18
C LEU A 36 14.81 -11.37 -0.85
N SER A 37 14.15 -12.00 0.12
CA SER A 37 14.37 -13.44 0.39
C SER A 37 13.89 -14.33 -0.75
N GLY A 38 13.05 -13.82 -1.65
CA GLY A 38 12.43 -14.59 -2.73
C GLY A 38 11.25 -15.47 -2.28
N ASP A 39 10.95 -15.49 -0.98
CA ASP A 39 9.81 -16.22 -0.43
C ASP A 39 8.51 -15.43 -0.65
N LYS A 40 7.84 -15.75 -1.78
CA LYS A 40 6.58 -15.11 -2.17
C LYS A 40 5.47 -15.32 -1.13
N PRO A 41 5.19 -16.54 -0.63
CA PRO A 41 4.23 -16.76 0.45
C PRO A 41 4.49 -15.87 1.67
N LEU A 42 5.74 -15.77 2.13
CA LEU A 42 6.10 -14.94 3.27
C LEU A 42 5.82 -13.46 3.01
N THR A 43 6.18 -12.96 1.83
CA THR A 43 5.93 -11.57 1.43
C THR A 43 4.43 -11.25 1.41
N LEU A 44 3.63 -12.14 0.80
CA LEU A 44 2.18 -11.99 0.74
C LEU A 44 1.54 -12.04 2.14
N LEU A 45 2.03 -12.93 3.01
CA LEU A 45 1.57 -13.04 4.39
C LEU A 45 1.87 -11.76 5.18
N ASN A 46 3.08 -11.21 5.07
CA ASN A 46 3.43 -9.94 5.72
C ASN A 46 2.52 -8.80 5.25
N ASN A 47 2.28 -8.69 3.95
CA ASN A 47 1.39 -7.67 3.38
C ASN A 47 -0.05 -7.84 3.88
N ALA A 48 -0.57 -9.07 3.89
CA ALA A 48 -1.90 -9.37 4.39
C ALA A 48 -2.02 -9.07 5.90
N ALA A 49 -0.97 -9.31 6.69
CA ALA A 49 -0.93 -8.97 8.11
C ALA A 49 -1.06 -7.46 8.33
N MET A 50 -0.32 -6.62 7.59
CA MET A 50 -0.44 -5.16 7.68
C MET A 50 -1.83 -4.65 7.28
N VAL A 51 -2.43 -5.20 6.22
CA VAL A 51 -3.82 -4.88 5.84
C VAL A 51 -4.77 -5.27 6.96
N ARG A 52 -4.62 -6.46 7.53
CA ARG A 52 -5.46 -6.92 8.64
C ARG A 52 -5.32 -6.03 9.88
N LEU A 53 -4.11 -5.62 10.25
CA LEU A 53 -3.89 -4.67 11.35
C LEU A 53 -4.63 -3.36 11.10
N SER A 54 -4.58 -2.84 9.87
CA SER A 54 -5.29 -1.63 9.48
C SER A 54 -6.80 -1.78 9.64
N LEU A 55 -7.36 -2.92 9.24
CA LEU A 55 -8.79 -3.21 9.34
C LEU A 55 -9.30 -3.39 10.76
N VAL A 56 -8.46 -3.90 11.66
CA VAL A 56 -8.83 -4.22 13.06
C VAL A 56 -8.59 -3.03 13.99
N HIS A 57 -7.43 -2.39 13.89
CA HIS A 57 -6.99 -1.35 14.83
C HIS A 57 -7.06 0.07 14.27
N GLY A 58 -7.38 0.22 12.97
CA GLY A 58 -7.42 1.49 12.28
C GLY A 58 -6.17 1.79 11.46
N ASN A 59 -6.18 2.89 10.74
CA ASN A 59 -5.14 3.25 9.77
C ASN A 59 -3.94 3.93 10.42
N THR A 60 -2.77 3.69 9.84
CA THR A 60 -1.54 4.47 10.02
C THR A 60 -0.98 4.90 8.65
N ALA A 61 0.12 5.65 8.62
CA ALA A 61 0.78 5.97 7.36
C ALA A 61 1.25 4.70 6.63
N GLU A 62 1.68 3.67 7.37
CA GLU A 62 2.07 2.36 6.86
C GLU A 62 0.89 1.61 6.23
N SER A 63 -0.36 1.92 6.61
CA SER A 63 -1.55 1.33 5.98
C SER A 63 -1.65 1.69 4.51
N ALA A 64 -1.25 2.93 4.12
CA ALA A 64 -1.19 3.31 2.71
C ALA A 64 -0.21 2.41 1.94
N TYR A 65 0.94 2.12 2.54
CA TYR A 65 1.91 1.19 1.98
C TYR A 65 1.38 -0.24 1.90
N ALA A 66 0.70 -0.70 2.93
CA ALA A 66 0.07 -2.03 2.95
C ALA A 66 -0.98 -2.18 1.83
N TYR A 67 -1.84 -1.18 1.62
CA TYR A 67 -2.89 -1.21 0.59
C TYR A 67 -2.30 -1.25 -0.83
N VAL A 68 -1.29 -0.43 -1.13
CA VAL A 68 -0.67 -0.45 -2.46
C VAL A 68 0.08 -1.77 -2.71
N LEU A 69 0.75 -2.32 -1.70
CA LEU A 69 1.42 -3.62 -1.81
C LEU A 69 0.42 -4.75 -2.02
N HIS A 70 -0.70 -4.72 -1.31
CA HIS A 70 -1.76 -5.71 -1.46
C HIS A 70 -2.37 -5.68 -2.86
N ALA A 71 -2.60 -4.49 -3.41
CA ALA A 71 -3.02 -4.30 -4.80
C ALA A 71 -1.99 -4.85 -5.80
N ALA A 72 -0.74 -4.42 -5.64
CA ALA A 72 0.35 -4.68 -6.57
C ALA A 72 0.82 -6.14 -6.59
N MET A 73 0.72 -6.86 -5.48
CA MET A 73 1.28 -8.21 -5.35
C MET A 73 0.24 -9.32 -5.31
N LEU A 74 -0.99 -9.04 -4.87
CA LEU A 74 -2.03 -10.06 -4.71
C LEU A 74 -3.25 -9.79 -5.59
N VAL A 75 -3.93 -8.66 -5.40
CA VAL A 75 -5.23 -8.40 -6.04
C VAL A 75 -5.09 -8.29 -7.56
N GLY A 76 -4.10 -7.55 -8.05
CA GLY A 76 -3.86 -7.41 -9.49
C GLY A 76 -3.28 -8.68 -10.12
N PRO A 77 -2.05 -9.11 -9.80
CA PRO A 77 -1.39 -10.18 -10.56
C PRO A 77 -1.87 -11.60 -10.26
N ILE A 78 -2.35 -11.88 -9.03
CA ILE A 78 -2.70 -13.26 -8.62
C ILE A 78 -4.19 -13.50 -8.72
N GLN A 79 -5.02 -12.53 -8.34
CA GLN A 79 -6.48 -12.64 -8.43
C GLN A 79 -7.03 -12.11 -9.76
N GLU A 80 -6.19 -11.48 -10.59
CA GLU A 80 -6.55 -10.89 -11.89
C GLU A 80 -7.67 -9.82 -11.78
N ASP A 81 -7.84 -9.23 -10.60
CA ASP A 81 -8.84 -8.18 -10.34
C ASP A 81 -8.18 -6.79 -10.40
N TYR A 82 -7.89 -6.36 -11.63
CA TYR A 82 -7.25 -5.06 -11.88
C TYR A 82 -8.12 -3.87 -11.45
N ARG A 83 -9.45 -4.04 -11.43
CA ARG A 83 -10.37 -2.98 -10.98
C ARG A 83 -10.19 -2.74 -9.49
N SER A 84 -10.28 -3.79 -8.68
CA SER A 84 -10.07 -3.69 -7.23
C SER A 84 -8.64 -3.25 -6.91
N ALA A 85 -7.64 -3.72 -7.65
CA ALA A 85 -6.26 -3.26 -7.49
C ALA A 85 -6.12 -1.75 -7.70
N TYR A 86 -6.80 -1.19 -8.69
CA TYR A 86 -6.82 0.25 -8.92
C TYR A 86 -7.51 1.02 -7.78
N GLU A 87 -8.66 0.55 -7.29
CA GLU A 87 -9.36 1.15 -6.15
C GLU A 87 -8.49 1.15 -4.87
N PHE A 88 -7.76 0.06 -4.62
CA PHE A 88 -6.78 0.01 -3.53
C PHE A 88 -5.62 0.98 -3.72
N GLY A 89 -5.14 1.14 -4.95
CA GLY A 89 -4.12 2.13 -5.27
C GLY A 89 -4.58 3.56 -4.98
N GLN A 90 -5.81 3.91 -5.39
CA GLN A 90 -6.39 5.22 -5.09
C GLN A 90 -6.59 5.44 -3.58
N LEU A 91 -7.04 4.41 -2.86
CA LEU A 91 -7.12 4.41 -1.40
C LEU A 91 -5.76 4.69 -0.77
N ALA A 92 -4.70 4.02 -1.23
CA ALA A 92 -3.34 4.20 -0.73
C ALA A 92 -2.84 5.63 -0.93
N LEU A 93 -3.05 6.21 -2.11
CA LEU A 93 -2.67 7.60 -2.39
C LEU A 93 -3.42 8.58 -1.49
N SER A 94 -4.75 8.44 -1.42
CA SER A 94 -5.60 9.32 -0.61
C SER A 94 -5.25 9.24 0.88
N LEU A 95 -4.94 8.04 1.38
CA LEU A 95 -4.54 7.84 2.76
C LEU A 95 -3.13 8.40 3.05
N ASN A 96 -2.20 8.27 2.09
CA ASN A 96 -0.87 8.87 2.20
C ASN A 96 -0.94 10.40 2.23
N GLU A 97 -1.85 11.03 1.49
CA GLU A 97 -2.07 12.48 1.55
C GLU A 97 -2.62 12.92 2.92
N ARG A 98 -3.53 12.13 3.49
CA ARG A 98 -4.16 12.45 4.78
C ARG A 98 -3.23 12.30 5.99
N LEU A 99 -2.43 11.23 6.03
CA LEU A 99 -1.57 10.91 7.17
C LEU A 99 -0.10 11.29 6.97
N TYR A 100 0.26 11.71 5.76
CA TYR A 100 1.56 12.18 5.27
C TYR A 100 2.79 11.78 6.11
N GLU A 101 3.51 10.79 5.62
CA GLU A 101 4.85 10.43 6.09
C GLU A 101 5.80 10.40 4.88
N PRO A 102 6.86 11.24 4.86
CA PRO A 102 7.72 11.40 3.69
C PRO A 102 8.38 10.10 3.20
N ALA A 103 8.90 9.27 4.11
CA ALA A 103 9.63 8.06 3.74
C ALA A 103 8.70 7.00 3.10
N LEU A 104 7.44 6.94 3.52
CA LEU A 104 6.42 6.06 2.98
C LEU A 104 5.82 6.63 1.69
N ARG A 105 5.73 7.96 1.53
CA ARG A 105 5.21 8.60 0.32
C ARG A 105 5.97 8.15 -0.93
N ALA A 106 7.30 8.19 -0.91
CA ALA A 106 8.11 7.74 -2.05
C ALA A 106 7.82 6.28 -2.43
N LYS A 107 7.71 5.39 -1.42
CA LYS A 107 7.42 3.96 -1.63
C LYS A 107 6.01 3.74 -2.20
N VAL A 108 5.01 4.45 -1.69
CA VAL A 108 3.62 4.35 -2.15
C VAL A 108 3.50 4.84 -3.59
N LEU A 109 4.09 6.00 -3.92
CA LEU A 109 4.08 6.55 -5.28
C LEU A 109 4.79 5.63 -6.27
N MET A 110 5.97 5.12 -5.90
CA MET A 110 6.74 4.19 -6.74
C MET A 110 5.94 2.93 -7.05
N MET A 111 5.34 2.29 -6.04
CA MET A 111 4.57 1.06 -6.21
C MET A 111 3.27 1.30 -6.98
N PHE A 112 2.59 2.43 -6.76
CA PHE A 112 1.42 2.81 -7.55
C PHE A 112 1.78 3.04 -9.03
N ALA A 113 2.86 3.79 -9.29
CA ALA A 113 3.31 4.07 -10.64
C ALA A 113 3.71 2.78 -11.38
N TRP A 114 4.55 1.93 -10.78
CA TRP A 114 5.03 0.72 -11.43
C TRP A 114 3.98 -0.38 -11.56
N SER A 115 3.10 -0.53 -10.58
CA SER A 115 2.27 -1.74 -10.48
C SER A 115 0.80 -1.51 -10.74
N ILE A 116 0.33 -0.26 -10.75
CA ILE A 116 -1.11 0.06 -10.84
C ILE A 116 -1.39 1.02 -12.00
N SER A 117 -0.52 2.00 -12.24
CA SER A 117 -0.71 2.96 -13.35
C SER A 117 -0.64 2.28 -14.73
N LEU A 118 0.22 1.25 -14.89
CA LEU A 118 0.43 0.53 -16.14
C LEU A 118 -0.81 -0.25 -16.63
N TRP A 119 -1.76 -0.57 -15.75
CA TRP A 119 -2.91 -1.42 -16.11
C TRP A 119 -4.11 -0.61 -16.61
N ARG A 120 -4.09 0.72 -16.45
CA ARG A 120 -5.25 1.57 -16.79
C ARG A 120 -4.91 2.92 -17.42
N MET A 121 -3.64 3.32 -17.45
CA MET A 121 -3.19 4.56 -18.11
C MET A 121 -2.12 4.26 -19.17
N PRO A 122 -2.12 4.98 -20.32
CA PRO A 122 -1.02 4.93 -21.27
C PRO A 122 0.30 5.23 -20.57
N LEU A 123 1.40 4.59 -21.01
CA LEU A 123 2.75 4.72 -20.43
C LEU A 123 3.15 6.19 -20.19
N GLU A 124 2.70 7.09 -21.06
CA GLU A 124 2.93 8.54 -21.01
C GLU A 124 2.40 9.23 -19.74
N ALA A 125 1.30 8.75 -19.15
CA ALA A 125 0.71 9.32 -17.94
C ALA A 125 1.37 8.80 -16.63
N SER A 126 2.22 7.78 -16.72
CA SER A 126 2.98 7.25 -15.57
C SER A 126 4.26 8.06 -15.26
N PHE A 127 4.80 8.78 -16.26
CA PHE A 127 6.04 9.55 -16.14
C PHE A 127 6.02 10.64 -15.04
N PRO A 128 4.97 11.47 -14.88
CA PRO A 128 4.95 12.51 -13.85
C PRO A 128 5.04 11.92 -12.43
N VAL A 129 4.36 10.80 -12.19
CA VAL A 129 4.32 10.13 -10.88
C VAL A 129 5.69 9.52 -10.55
N THR A 130 6.34 8.89 -11.53
CA THR A 130 7.70 8.37 -11.36
C THR A 130 8.70 9.50 -11.08
N GLN A 131 8.57 10.64 -11.75
CA GLN A 131 9.46 11.79 -11.55
C GLN A 131 9.29 12.44 -10.17
N GLU A 132 8.08 12.44 -9.62
CA GLU A 132 7.81 12.88 -8.25
C GLU A 132 8.38 11.90 -7.21
N SER A 133 8.23 10.59 -7.42
CA SER A 133 8.83 9.59 -6.52
C SER A 133 10.36 9.69 -6.46
N PHE A 134 11.02 9.98 -7.60
CA PHE A 134 12.47 10.13 -7.66
C PHE A 134 12.95 11.39 -6.93
N ARG A 135 12.18 12.49 -7.00
CA ARG A 135 12.51 13.74 -6.29
C ARG A 135 12.38 13.63 -4.77
N LEU A 136 11.50 12.76 -4.27
CA LEU A 136 11.26 12.57 -2.84
C LEU A 136 12.14 11.47 -2.21
N GLY A 137 12.83 10.66 -3.01
CA GLY A 137 13.69 9.57 -2.55
C GLY A 137 15.13 9.97 -2.20
N HIS A 138 15.44 11.26 -2.22
CA HIS A 138 16.76 11.84 -1.90
C HIS A 138 16.73 12.65 -0.61
#